data_AF-A0A1B8Y5V2-F1
#
_entry.id   AF-A0A1B8Y5V2-F1
#
_cell.length_a   1.000
_cell.length_b   1.000
_cell.length_c   1.000
_cell.angle_alpha   90.00
_cell.angle_beta   90.00
_cell.angle_gamma   90.00
#
_symmetry.space_group_name_H-M   'P 1'
#
loop_
_entity.id
_entity.type
_entity.pdbx_description
1 polymer ?
#
loop_
_entity_poly.entity_id
_entity_poly.type
_entity_poly.pdbx_seq_one_letter_code
_entity_poly.pdbx_strand_id
1 'polypeptide(L)'
;FTPLTVQYVYYDTERIGVDLITKTCANPNRSIGLTTDLQQVGVAANRLQDSLSTVLQYAEDVLSGKVTADNTVGRFLMDLVTQVPKIDPEDFEAMLNSNINDLLMVTYLANLTQSQIALNEKLLNL
;
A
#
# COMPACT_ATOMS: atom_id res chain seq x y z
N PHE A 1 -27.45 -35.16 11.18
CA PHE A 1 -26.20 -34.38 11.27
C PHE A 1 -26.54 -32.98 11.73
N THR A 2 -25.99 -32.54 12.86
CA THR A 2 -26.17 -31.18 13.37
C THR A 2 -25.14 -30.28 12.70
N PRO A 3 -25.53 -29.23 11.97
CA PRO A 3 -24.57 -28.36 11.29
C PRO A 3 -23.76 -27.54 12.30
N LEU A 4 -22.45 -27.52 12.12
CA LEU A 4 -21.51 -26.68 12.89
C LEU A 4 -20.95 -25.58 11.98
N THR A 5 -20.77 -24.39 12.54
CA THR A 5 -20.17 -23.25 11.84
C THR A 5 -18.64 -23.33 11.92
N VAL A 6 -17.98 -23.29 10.78
CA VAL A 6 -16.51 -23.21 10.68
C VAL A 6 -16.11 -21.77 10.39
N GLN A 7 -15.06 -21.29 11.07
CA GLN A 7 -14.46 -19.98 10.82
C GLN A 7 -12.97 -20.13 10.56
N TYR A 8 -12.42 -19.32 9.66
CA TYR A 8 -10.99 -19.24 9.42
C TYR A 8 -10.37 -18.28 10.42
N VAL A 9 -9.37 -18.76 11.16
CA VAL A 9 -8.50 -17.94 12.00
C VAL A 9 -7.14 -17.92 11.30
N TYR A 10 -6.61 -16.72 11.05
CA TYR A 10 -5.35 -16.54 10.32
C TYR A 10 -4.43 -15.59 11.07
N TYR A 11 -3.13 -15.75 10.82
CA TYR A 11 -2.09 -14.83 11.30
C TYR A 11 -1.73 -13.78 10.24
N ASP A 12 -1.09 -12.69 10.64
CA ASP A 12 -0.76 -11.59 9.71
C ASP A 12 0.13 -12.04 8.54
N THR A 13 1.14 -12.87 8.81
CA THR A 13 2.03 -13.41 7.76
C THR A 13 1.29 -14.35 6.81
N GLU A 14 0.36 -15.14 7.33
CA GLU A 14 -0.48 -16.02 6.52
C GLU A 14 -1.40 -15.21 5.62
N ARG A 15 -2.03 -14.15 6.15
CA ARG A 15 -2.87 -13.24 5.35
C ARG A 15 -2.11 -12.62 4.18
N ILE A 16 -0.86 -12.18 4.40
CA ILE A 16 -0.03 -11.60 3.34
C ILE A 16 0.29 -12.65 2.26
N GLY A 17 0.67 -13.87 2.68
CA GLY A 17 0.92 -14.98 1.76
C GLY A 17 -0.32 -15.35 0.95
N VAL A 18 -1.48 -15.44 1.60
CA VAL A 18 -2.77 -15.73 0.96
C VAL A 18 -3.16 -14.60 0.00
N ASP A 19 -2.98 -13.32 0.34
CA ASP A 19 -3.24 -12.19 -0.57
C ASP A 19 -2.37 -12.24 -1.83
N LEU A 20 -1.12 -12.70 -1.72
CA LEU A 20 -0.27 -12.90 -2.89
C LEU A 20 -0.77 -14.08 -3.75
N ILE A 21 -1.15 -15.19 -3.13
CA ILE A 21 -1.63 -16.40 -3.83
C ILE A 21 -2.98 -16.13 -4.51
N THR A 22 -3.92 -15.42 -3.87
CA THR A 22 -5.25 -15.14 -4.45
C THR A 22 -5.16 -14.31 -5.73
N LYS A 23 -4.17 -13.42 -5.86
CA LYS A 23 -3.92 -12.70 -7.12
C LYS A 23 -3.66 -13.65 -8.29
N THR A 24 -3.13 -14.85 -8.03
CA THR A 24 -2.86 -15.86 -9.07
C THR A 24 -4.15 -16.35 -9.73
N CYS A 25 -5.27 -16.35 -9.00
CA CYS A 25 -6.59 -16.71 -9.54
C CYS A 25 -7.08 -15.70 -10.58
N ALA A 26 -6.66 -14.44 -10.50
CA ALA A 26 -7.01 -13.40 -11.47
C ALA A 26 -6.18 -13.48 -12.76
N ASN A 27 -5.08 -14.26 -12.79
CA ASN A 27 -4.24 -14.41 -13.96
C ASN A 27 -4.70 -15.61 -14.82
N PRO A 28 -4.98 -15.42 -16.14
CA PRO A 28 -5.36 -16.50 -17.05
C PRO A 28 -4.40 -17.69 -17.07
N ASN A 29 -3.09 -17.43 -16.90
CA ASN A 29 -2.05 -18.46 -16.94
C ASN A 29 -1.78 -19.09 -15.55
N ARG A 30 -2.50 -18.68 -14.50
CA ARG A 30 -2.33 -19.13 -13.10
C ARG A 30 -0.88 -19.10 -12.60
N SER A 31 -0.10 -18.14 -13.08
CA SER A 31 1.26 -17.90 -12.64
C SER A 31 1.45 -16.43 -12.29
N ILE A 32 2.09 -16.16 -11.16
CA ILE A 32 2.51 -14.82 -10.76
C ILE A 32 3.97 -14.92 -10.34
N GLY A 33 4.80 -14.04 -10.90
CA GLY A 33 6.17 -13.85 -10.43
C GLY A 33 6.19 -12.95 -9.20
N LEU A 34 7.28 -13.02 -8.43
CA LEU A 34 7.53 -12.04 -7.37
C LEU A 34 7.60 -10.64 -8.00
N THR A 35 6.65 -9.78 -7.64
CA THR A 35 6.63 -8.38 -8.05
C THR A 35 7.63 -7.59 -7.22
N THR A 36 8.20 -6.53 -7.79
CA THR A 36 9.06 -5.63 -7.02
C THR A 36 8.22 -4.85 -6.02
N ASP A 37 8.83 -4.42 -4.92
CA ASP A 37 8.13 -3.68 -3.86
C ASP A 37 7.45 -2.42 -4.42
N LEU A 38 8.12 -1.71 -5.33
CA LEU A 38 7.54 -0.52 -5.97
C LEU A 38 6.31 -0.83 -6.83
N GLN A 39 6.30 -1.97 -7.52
CA GLN A 39 5.13 -2.43 -8.26
C GLN A 39 3.97 -2.78 -7.31
N GLN A 40 4.26 -3.39 -6.16
CA GLN A 40 3.23 -3.68 -5.15
C GLN A 40 2.61 -2.40 -4.60
N VAL A 41 3.42 -1.36 -4.35
CA VAL A 41 2.92 -0.03 -3.95
C VAL A 41 2.01 0.57 -5.02
N GLY A 42 2.39 0.49 -6.30
CA GLY A 42 1.55 0.95 -7.40
C GLY A 42 0.20 0.23 -7.48
N VAL A 43 0.18 -1.09 -7.29
CA VAL A 43 -1.05 -1.88 -7.24
C VAL A 43 -1.93 -1.48 -6.06
N ALA A 44 -1.33 -1.26 -4.88
CA ALA A 44 -2.06 -0.79 -3.71
C ALA A 44 -2.67 0.60 -3.92
N ALA A 45 -1.94 1.51 -4.57
CA ALA A 45 -2.42 2.84 -4.93
C ALA A 45 -3.62 2.78 -5.89
N ASN A 46 -3.57 1.93 -6.92
CA ASN A 46 -4.71 1.72 -7.82
C ASN A 46 -5.93 1.17 -7.08
N ARG A 47 -5.73 0.17 -6.20
CA ARG A 47 -6.83 -0.37 -5.37
C ARG A 47 -7.48 0.70 -4.48
N LEU A 48 -6.67 1.60 -3.91
CA LEU A 48 -7.17 2.75 -3.13
C LEU A 48 -7.95 3.71 -4.03
N GLN A 49 -7.46 3.99 -5.24
CA GLN A 49 -8.15 4.84 -6.21
C GLN A 49 -9.53 4.26 -6.60
N ASP A 50 -9.61 2.96 -6.88
CA ASP A 50 -10.87 2.28 -7.21
C ASP A 50 -11.86 2.32 -6.03
N SER A 51 -11.35 2.12 -4.81
CA SER A 51 -12.16 2.18 -3.59
C SER A 51 -12.70 3.59 -3.35
N LEU A 52 -11.86 4.62 -3.54
CA LEU A 52 -12.26 6.02 -3.46
C LEU A 52 -13.27 6.38 -4.54
N SER A 53 -13.08 5.91 -5.78
CA SER A 53 -14.04 6.13 -6.88
C SER A 53 -15.42 5.57 -6.54
N THR A 54 -15.47 4.37 -5.94
CA THR A 54 -16.73 3.76 -5.49
C THR A 54 -17.41 4.60 -4.41
N VAL A 55 -16.64 5.12 -3.45
CA VAL A 55 -17.15 5.97 -2.36
C VAL A 55 -17.65 7.33 -2.89
N LEU A 56 -16.93 7.95 -3.82
CA LEU A 56 -17.33 9.20 -4.45
C LEU A 56 -18.63 9.03 -5.24
N GLN A 57 -18.73 7.95 -6.03
CA GLN A 57 -19.96 7.63 -6.76
C GLN A 57 -21.15 7.46 -5.81
N TYR A 58 -20.97 6.75 -4.69
CA TYR A 58 -22.00 6.60 -3.67
C TYR A 58 -22.41 7.96 -3.07
N ALA A 59 -21.46 8.84 -2.76
CA ALA A 59 -21.75 10.17 -2.22
C ALA A 59 -22.57 11.02 -3.20
N GLU A 60 -22.25 10.97 -4.51
CA GLU A 60 -23.00 11.65 -5.56
C GLU A 60 -24.42 11.09 -5.74
N ASP A 61 -24.57 9.77 -5.67
CA ASP A 61 -25.88 9.12 -5.81
C ASP A 61 -26.80 9.38 -4.60
N VAL A 62 -26.23 9.53 -3.39
CA VAL A 62 -26.96 9.99 -2.20
C VAL A 62 -27.33 11.47 -2.33
N LEU A 63 -26.41 12.32 -2.78
CA LEU A 63 -26.66 13.76 -2.96
C LEU A 63 -27.74 14.04 -4.02
N SER A 64 -27.76 13.26 -5.10
CA SER A 64 -28.79 13.34 -6.15
C SER A 64 -30.12 12.68 -5.77
N GLY A 65 -30.22 12.08 -4.58
CA GLY A 65 -31.43 11.45 -4.07
C GLY A 65 -31.79 10.12 -4.73
N LYS A 66 -30.87 9.52 -5.53
CA LYS A 66 -31.07 8.19 -6.14
C LYS A 66 -30.97 7.07 -5.12
N VAL A 67 -30.18 7.27 -4.06
CA VAL A 67 -29.93 6.30 -2.99
C VAL A 67 -30.30 6.92 -1.64
N THR A 68 -30.98 6.16 -0.79
CA THR A 68 -31.30 6.58 0.59
C THR A 68 -30.02 6.74 1.40
N ALA A 69 -29.82 7.91 2.00
CA ALA A 69 -28.67 8.18 2.85
C ALA A 69 -28.64 7.21 4.04
N ASP A 70 -27.52 6.50 4.21
CA ASP A 70 -27.25 5.71 5.41
C ASP A 70 -26.35 6.51 6.35
N ASN A 71 -26.86 6.81 7.55
CA ASN A 71 -26.14 7.56 8.57
C ASN A 71 -24.89 6.83 9.08
N THR A 72 -24.85 5.49 9.01
CA THR A 72 -23.68 4.70 9.42
C THR A 72 -22.52 4.91 8.47
N VAL A 73 -22.79 4.83 7.16
CA VAL A 73 -21.80 5.09 6.10
C VAL A 73 -21.32 6.53 6.17
N GLY A 74 -22.24 7.50 6.33
CA GLY A 74 -21.87 8.91 6.50
C GLY A 74 -20.93 9.15 7.68
N ARG A 75 -21.12 8.43 8.79
CA ARG A 75 -20.22 8.52 9.95
C ARG A 75 -18.86 7.91 9.68
N PHE A 76 -18.79 6.75 9.02
CA PHE A 76 -17.50 6.17 8.62
C PHE A 76 -16.72 7.08 7.67
N LEU A 77 -17.41 7.76 6.74
CA LEU A 77 -16.77 8.74 5.85
C LEU A 77 -16.24 9.96 6.60
N MET A 78 -16.99 10.45 7.59
CA MET A 78 -16.53 11.56 8.43
C MET A 78 -15.34 11.14 9.29
N ASP A 79 -15.37 9.96 9.89
CA ASP A 79 -14.26 9.42 10.69
C ASP A 79 -13.00 9.27 9.81
N LEU A 80 -13.14 8.80 8.56
CA LEU A 80 -12.03 8.71 7.61
C LEU A 80 -11.39 10.08 7.31
N VAL A 81 -12.19 11.11 7.06
CA VAL A 81 -11.68 12.46 6.74
C VAL A 81 -11.06 13.13 7.97
N THR A 82 -11.61 12.89 9.15
CA THR A 82 -11.11 13.51 10.40
C THR A 82 -9.83 12.86 10.93
N GLN A 83 -9.52 11.62 10.52
CA GLN A 83 -8.25 10.97 10.84
C GLN A 83 -7.04 11.61 10.15
N VAL A 84 -7.26 12.36 9.06
CA VAL A 84 -6.17 13.04 8.35
C VAL A 84 -5.77 14.31 9.11
N PRO A 85 -4.54 14.39 9.66
CA PRO A 85 -4.09 15.57 10.37
C PRO A 85 -3.94 16.75 9.39
N LYS A 86 -4.35 17.93 9.84
CA LYS A 86 -4.12 19.17 9.09
C LYS A 86 -2.73 19.69 9.45
N ILE A 87 -1.81 19.59 8.51
CA ILE A 87 -0.42 20.06 8.64
C ILE A 87 -0.26 21.26 7.71
N ASP A 88 0.53 22.25 8.13
CA ASP A 88 0.87 23.37 7.26
C ASP A 88 1.70 22.86 6.06
N PRO A 89 1.41 23.32 4.82
CA PRO A 89 2.16 22.90 3.65
C PRO A 89 3.67 23.11 3.77
N GLU A 90 4.11 24.20 4.41
CA GLU A 90 5.55 24.51 4.55
C GLU A 90 6.25 23.49 5.46
N ASP A 91 5.63 23.15 6.59
CA ASP A 91 6.14 22.14 7.52
C ASP A 91 6.16 20.74 6.88
N PHE A 92 5.13 20.41 6.11
CA PHE A 92 5.06 19.13 5.39
C PHE A 92 6.16 19.02 4.33
N GLU A 93 6.38 20.08 3.55
CA GLU A 93 7.43 20.09 2.52
C GLU A 93 8.83 20.00 3.15
N ALA A 94 9.09 20.73 4.23
CA ALA A 94 10.36 20.64 4.95
C ALA A 94 10.61 19.23 5.49
N MET A 95 9.60 18.60 6.11
CA MET A 95 9.68 17.23 6.61
C MET A 95 9.93 16.22 5.47
N LEU A 96 9.19 16.34 4.37
CA LEU A 96 9.30 15.45 3.20
C LEU A 96 10.69 15.56 2.56
N ASN A 97 11.17 16.79 2.33
CA ASN A 97 12.50 17.03 1.76
C ASN A 97 13.61 16.48 2.66
N SER A 98 13.52 16.64 3.98
CA SER A 98 14.47 16.04 4.91
C SER A 98 14.49 14.51 4.78
N ASN A 99 13.32 13.87 4.74
CA ASN A 99 13.24 12.42 4.64
C ASN A 99 13.81 11.90 3.31
N ILE A 100 13.54 12.58 2.19
CA ILE A 100 14.09 12.24 0.88
C ILE A 100 15.62 12.37 0.90
N ASN A 101 16.16 13.46 1.45
CA ASN A 101 17.60 13.66 1.54
C ASN A 101 18.29 12.58 2.37
N ASP A 102 17.70 12.19 3.50
CA ASP A 102 18.24 11.11 4.34
C ASP A 102 18.26 9.77 3.59
N LEU A 103 17.19 9.44 2.87
CA LEU A 103 17.07 8.19 2.11
C LEU A 103 18.04 8.15 0.93
N LEU A 104 18.23 9.29 0.24
CA LEU A 104 19.26 9.45 -0.79
C LEU A 104 20.67 9.30 -0.23
N MET A 105 20.94 9.87 0.95
CA MET A 105 22.24 9.76 1.62
C MET A 105 22.57 8.31 1.99
N VAL A 106 21.61 7.57 2.57
CA VAL A 106 21.79 6.14 2.89
C VAL A 106 22.05 5.32 1.64
N THR A 107 21.30 5.58 0.56
CA THR A 107 21.48 4.88 -0.72
C THR A 107 22.86 5.17 -1.33
N TYR A 108 23.32 6.42 -1.23
CA TYR A 108 24.66 6.81 -1.68
C TYR A 108 25.76 6.10 -0.90
N LEU A 109 25.67 6.05 0.43
CA LEU A 109 26.63 5.33 1.29
C LEU A 109 26.64 3.82 1.00
N ALA A 110 25.48 3.21 0.76
CA ALA A 110 25.39 1.80 0.37
C ALA A 110 26.12 1.53 -0.97
N ASN A 111 25.94 2.40 -1.97
CA ASN A 111 26.63 2.26 -3.26
C ASN A 111 28.15 2.50 -3.14
N LEU A 112 28.57 3.42 -2.28
CA LEU A 112 29.98 3.69 -2.00
C LEU A 112 30.64 2.47 -1.33
N THR A 113 29.99 1.89 -0.31
CA THR A 113 30.51 0.69 0.38
C THR A 113 30.57 -0.51 -0.56
N GLN A 114 29.55 -0.72 -1.41
CA GLN A 114 29.57 -1.76 -2.45
C GLN A 114 30.75 -1.57 -3.41
N SER A 115 30.98 -0.33 -3.87
CA SER A 115 32.10 0.00 -4.75
C SER A 115 33.46 -0.24 -4.06
N GLN A 116 33.58 0.11 -2.79
CA GLN A 116 34.79 -0.12 -2.00
C GLN A 116 35.08 -1.61 -1.81
N ILE A 117 34.05 -2.44 -1.59
CA ILE A 117 34.18 -3.90 -1.52
C ILE A 117 34.67 -4.45 -2.86
N ALA A 118 34.06 -4.03 -3.98
CA ALA A 118 34.45 -4.48 -5.32
C ALA A 118 35.91 -4.11 -5.66
N LEU A 119 36.36 -2.91 -5.28
CA LEU A 119 37.76 -2.50 -5.44
C LEU A 119 38.71 -3.32 -4.57
N ASN A 120 38.33 -3.60 -3.32
CA ASN A 120 39.12 -4.42 -2.41
C ASN A 120 39.28 -5.85 -2.93
N GLU A 121 38.20 -6.46 -3.42
CA GLU A 121 38.22 -7.78 -4.06
C GLU A 121 39.14 -7.81 -5.29
N LYS A 122 39.17 -6.73 -6.10
CA LYS A 122 40.06 -6.63 -7.26
C LYS A 122 41.53 -6.49 -6.86
N LEU A 123 41.83 -5.79 -5.78
CA LEU A 123 43.18 -5.66 -5.24
C LEU A 123 43.70 -6.96 -4.61
N LEU A 124 42.83 -7.71 -3.92
CA LEU A 124 43.18 -9.01 -3.31
C LEU A 124 43.36 -10.13 -4.34
N ASN A 125 42.70 -10.01 -5.50
CA ASN A 125 42.82 -10.96 -6.61
C ASN A 125 43.98 -10.63 -7.57
N LEU A 126 44.79 -9.61 -7.28
CA LEU A 126 46.02 -9.27 -7.98
C LEU A 126 47.23 -9.86 -7.25
#